data_AF-A0A9E6AHC7-F1
#
_entry.id   AF-A0A9E6AHC7-F1
#
_cell.length_a   1.000
_cell.length_b   1.000
_cell.length_c   1.000
_cell.angle_alpha   90.00
_cell.angle_beta   90.00
_cell.angle_gamma   90.00
#
_symmetry.space_group_name_H-M   'P 1'
#
loop_
_entity.id
_entity.type
_entity.pdbx_description
1 polymer ?
#
loop_
_entity_poly.entity_id
_entity_poly.type
_entity_poly.pdbx_seq_one_letter_code
_entity_poly.pdbx_strand_id
1 'polypeptide(L)'
;MEIFLDALPALGQAWGLILQPIVFGYLVVGVMMGLAIGVFPGLGGIAGLSLLLPFMFGMDPILGLALMIGMVAVVPTSDTFASVLMGIPGSSASQATVLDGFPMAKRGQAARALSAAFASSLFGGLVGAAFLTVFILVARPVVLLFKSPELLMISIFGLSMVGILAGRVAIKGIVAAGLGMLIGTIGEGPFNGELRMSSYDFPYLTDGLKLVIVGLGIFAVPEIVALLRKDRAISDTPALGGGWLDGIKDWWANKWLSMRCSIIGVIVGVIPGLGGSVVDWIAYGHAVQSTPDKSNFGKGEIRGVVAPESSNNAKEGGGLVPTLLFGIPGSGSMAIFIGALALLGSGIDVGPSLLENNLDFTYSIVWLLALANVVGTVMCILLSGQIARLTNIRFALLAPFIFMI
;
A
#
# COMPACT_ATOMS: atom_id res chain seq x y z
N MET A 1 -30.62 -6.73 11.35
CA MET A 1 -30.28 -6.85 12.79
C MET A 1 -29.19 -7.89 12.98
N GLU A 2 -29.29 -9.07 12.35
CA GLU A 2 -28.27 -10.13 12.39
C GLU A 2 -26.88 -9.72 11.88
N ILE A 3 -26.77 -8.90 10.83
CA ILE A 3 -25.47 -8.41 10.32
C ILE A 3 -24.63 -7.71 11.42
N PHE A 4 -25.28 -6.96 12.31
CA PHE A 4 -24.60 -6.26 13.40
C PHE A 4 -24.30 -7.17 14.60
N LEU A 5 -25.04 -8.28 14.76
CA LEU A 5 -24.85 -9.22 15.87
C LEU A 5 -23.54 -9.99 15.74
N ASP A 6 -23.10 -10.31 14.51
CA ASP A 6 -21.80 -10.96 14.29
C ASP A 6 -20.64 -9.95 14.22
N ALA A 7 -20.89 -8.79 13.62
CA ALA A 7 -19.83 -7.84 13.33
C ALA A 7 -19.36 -7.05 14.56
N LEU A 8 -20.26 -6.69 15.49
CA LEU A 8 -19.89 -5.94 16.68
C LEU A 8 -18.97 -6.74 17.62
N PRO A 9 -19.23 -8.03 17.93
CA PRO A 9 -18.29 -8.85 18.68
C PRO A 9 -16.94 -9.03 17.99
N ALA A 10 -16.94 -9.30 16.67
CA ALA A 10 -15.69 -9.44 15.91
C ALA A 10 -14.88 -8.14 15.89
N LEU A 11 -15.54 -6.99 15.79
CA LEU A 11 -14.89 -5.68 15.89
C LEU A 11 -14.35 -5.44 17.31
N GLY A 12 -15.08 -5.87 18.35
CA GLY A 12 -14.60 -5.82 19.73
C GLY A 12 -13.36 -6.70 19.95
N GLN A 13 -13.35 -7.91 19.40
CA GLN A 13 -12.21 -8.83 19.42
C GLN A 13 -11.01 -8.23 18.68
N ALA A 14 -11.23 -7.66 17.49
CA ALA A 14 -10.20 -6.97 16.72
C ALA A 14 -9.54 -5.85 17.53
N TRP A 15 -10.32 -4.99 18.20
CA TRP A 15 -9.75 -3.98 19.09
C TRP A 15 -8.99 -4.58 20.27
N GLY A 16 -9.47 -5.69 20.84
CA GLY A 16 -8.76 -6.45 21.87
C GLY A 16 -7.41 -7.01 21.42
N LEU A 17 -7.29 -7.37 20.14
CA LEU A 17 -6.03 -7.79 19.52
C LEU A 17 -5.12 -6.58 19.25
N ILE A 18 -5.64 -5.55 18.58
CA ILE A 18 -4.86 -4.41 18.10
C ILE A 18 -4.29 -3.56 19.24
N LEU A 19 -5.03 -3.41 20.35
CA LEU A 19 -4.58 -2.59 21.49
C LEU A 19 -3.55 -3.30 22.37
N GLN A 20 -3.18 -4.55 22.06
CA GLN A 20 -2.09 -5.20 22.76
C GLN A 20 -0.79 -4.41 22.52
N PRO A 21 -0.02 -4.08 23.57
CA PRO A 21 1.19 -3.28 23.43
C PRO A 21 2.19 -3.86 22.43
N ILE A 22 2.28 -5.20 22.35
CA ILE A 22 3.15 -5.87 21.39
C ILE A 22 2.69 -5.68 19.94
N VAL A 23 1.39 -5.84 19.66
CA VAL A 23 0.81 -5.61 18.32
C VAL A 23 1.00 -4.16 17.90
N PHE A 24 0.74 -3.21 18.79
CA PHE A 24 0.98 -1.79 18.54
C PHE A 24 2.48 -1.50 18.32
N GLY A 25 3.38 -2.18 19.03
CA GLY A 25 4.82 -2.09 18.79
C GLY A 25 5.21 -2.53 17.38
N TYR A 26 4.69 -3.66 16.90
CA TYR A 26 4.90 -4.13 15.52
C TYR A 26 4.28 -3.19 14.48
N LEU A 27 3.12 -2.59 14.78
CA LEU A 27 2.53 -1.54 13.95
C LEU A 27 3.49 -0.35 13.79
N VAL A 28 4.05 0.15 14.90
CA VAL A 28 5.01 1.26 14.89
C VAL A 28 6.27 0.89 14.11
N VAL A 29 6.81 -0.32 14.28
CA VAL A 29 7.96 -0.80 13.49
C VAL A 29 7.62 -0.84 12.00
N GLY A 30 6.44 -1.37 11.64
CA GLY A 30 5.96 -1.41 10.27
C GLY A 30 5.87 -0.01 9.67
N VAL A 31 5.26 0.93 10.40
CA VAL A 31 5.18 2.34 9.99
C VAL A 31 6.58 2.92 9.80
N MET A 32 7.52 2.73 10.73
CA MET A 32 8.88 3.23 10.59
C MET A 32 9.60 2.68 9.35
N MET A 33 9.40 1.39 9.05
CA MET A 33 9.90 0.79 7.82
C MET A 33 9.24 1.39 6.58
N GLY A 34 7.93 1.61 6.61
CA GLY A 34 7.19 2.23 5.51
C GLY A 34 7.65 3.65 5.21
N LEU A 35 7.86 4.44 6.28
CA LEU A 35 8.43 5.78 6.17
C LEU A 35 9.85 5.74 5.60
N ALA A 36 10.70 4.80 6.01
CA ALA A 36 12.04 4.65 5.45
C ALA A 36 12.00 4.29 3.96
N ILE A 37 11.11 3.37 3.57
CA ILE A 37 10.96 2.89 2.19
C ILE A 37 10.46 4.00 1.26
N GLY A 38 9.33 4.64 1.57
CA GLY A 38 8.72 5.61 0.63
C GLY A 38 9.48 6.93 0.50
N VAL A 39 10.40 7.24 1.42
CA VAL A 39 11.30 8.41 1.27
C VAL A 39 12.31 8.21 0.13
N PHE A 40 12.65 6.96 -0.23
CA PHE A 40 13.61 6.68 -1.30
C PHE A 40 12.93 6.59 -2.67
N PRO A 41 13.26 7.46 -3.63
CA PRO A 41 12.55 7.51 -4.91
C PRO A 41 12.66 6.21 -5.72
N GLY A 42 11.56 5.50 -5.92
CA GLY A 42 11.49 4.24 -6.65
C GLY A 42 11.30 3.02 -5.74
N LEU A 43 11.57 3.13 -4.44
CA LEU A 43 11.22 2.09 -3.48
C LEU A 43 9.76 2.25 -3.05
N GLY A 44 8.85 1.62 -3.81
CA GLY A 44 7.42 1.60 -3.49
C GLY A 44 7.01 0.43 -2.60
N GLY A 45 5.71 0.33 -2.32
CA GLY A 45 5.14 -0.71 -1.45
C GLY A 45 5.38 -2.15 -1.92
N ILE A 46 5.60 -2.40 -3.23
CA ILE A 46 5.92 -3.75 -3.75
C ILE A 46 7.30 -4.20 -3.26
N ALA A 47 8.32 -3.36 -3.46
CA ALA A 47 9.67 -3.64 -2.99
C ALA A 47 9.71 -3.71 -1.47
N GLY A 48 9.01 -2.79 -0.79
CA GLY A 48 8.92 -2.79 0.65
C GLY A 48 8.32 -4.08 1.23
N LEU A 49 7.18 -4.54 0.71
CA LEU A 49 6.55 -5.76 1.23
C LEU A 49 7.42 -6.97 0.95
N SER A 50 8.13 -6.97 -0.19
CA SER A 50 9.09 -8.02 -0.54
C SER A 50 10.26 -8.07 0.46
N LEU A 51 10.75 -6.92 0.92
CA LEU A 51 11.78 -6.80 1.98
C LEU A 51 11.27 -7.27 3.35
N LEU A 52 9.95 -7.26 3.60
CA LEU A 52 9.37 -7.77 4.83
C LEU A 52 9.23 -9.30 4.85
N LEU A 53 9.08 -9.94 3.68
CA LEU A 53 8.82 -11.38 3.58
C LEU A 53 9.73 -12.29 4.42
N PRO A 54 11.07 -12.06 4.51
CA PRO A 54 11.95 -12.89 5.33
C PRO A 54 11.58 -12.92 6.81
N PHE A 55 11.05 -11.81 7.33
CA PHE A 55 10.71 -11.66 8.73
C PHE A 55 9.36 -12.28 9.08
N MET A 56 8.49 -12.49 8.09
CA MET A 56 7.13 -12.99 8.30
C MET A 56 7.08 -14.46 8.73
N PHE A 57 8.11 -15.25 8.40
CA PHE A 57 8.09 -16.69 8.63
C PHE A 57 8.12 -17.02 10.13
N GLY A 58 7.10 -17.75 10.60
CA GLY A 58 6.98 -18.15 12.00
C GLY A 58 6.53 -17.03 12.96
N MET A 59 6.15 -15.87 12.43
CA MET A 59 5.54 -14.81 13.24
C MET A 59 4.10 -15.16 13.59
N ASP A 60 3.65 -14.67 14.75
CA ASP A 60 2.22 -14.66 15.08
C ASP A 60 1.46 -13.81 14.02
N PRO A 61 0.33 -14.30 13.50
CA PRO A 61 -0.37 -13.63 12.40
C PRO A 61 -0.80 -12.20 12.70
N ILE A 62 -1.24 -11.88 13.92
CA ILE A 62 -1.66 -10.49 14.21
C ILE A 62 -0.45 -9.54 14.20
N LEU A 63 0.72 -10.02 14.66
CA LEU A 63 1.96 -9.25 14.63
C LEU A 63 2.42 -9.00 13.19
N GLY A 64 2.34 -10.03 12.35
CA GLY A 64 2.67 -9.93 10.93
C GLY A 64 1.73 -8.96 10.19
N LEU A 65 0.43 -9.03 10.46
CA LEU A 65 -0.56 -8.09 9.91
C LEU A 65 -0.27 -6.64 10.34
N ALA A 66 0.04 -6.41 11.62
CA ALA A 66 0.40 -5.09 12.11
C ALA A 66 1.65 -4.52 11.42
N LEU A 67 2.66 -5.36 11.21
CA LEU A 67 3.90 -4.98 10.52
C LEU A 67 3.63 -4.63 9.04
N MET A 68 2.94 -5.51 8.31
CA MET A 68 2.65 -5.32 6.88
C MET A 68 1.75 -4.13 6.62
N ILE A 69 0.64 -4.02 7.36
CA ILE A 69 -0.32 -2.92 7.20
C ILE A 69 0.29 -1.61 7.67
N GLY A 70 1.02 -1.63 8.80
CA GLY A 70 1.78 -0.47 9.28
C GLY A 70 2.68 0.11 8.20
N MET A 71 3.40 -0.77 7.50
CA MET A 71 4.29 -0.38 6.41
C MET A 71 3.52 0.15 5.20
N VAL A 72 2.60 -0.64 4.64
CA VAL A 72 1.92 -0.30 3.38
C VAL A 72 1.08 0.96 3.50
N ALA A 73 0.45 1.18 4.65
CA ALA A 73 -0.43 2.32 4.90
C ALA A 73 0.28 3.68 4.77
N VAL A 74 1.58 3.74 5.03
CA VAL A 74 2.31 5.02 5.18
C VAL A 74 3.32 5.26 4.07
N VAL A 75 3.59 4.26 3.22
CA VAL A 75 4.41 4.46 2.02
C VAL A 75 3.86 5.63 1.18
N PRO A 76 2.55 5.71 0.84
CA PRO A 76 1.99 6.85 0.12
C PRO A 76 2.25 8.20 0.81
N THR A 77 2.07 8.27 2.13
CA THR A 77 2.30 9.49 2.92
C THR A 77 3.78 9.89 2.95
N SER A 78 4.69 8.92 2.94
CA SER A 78 6.14 9.17 2.97
C SER A 78 6.71 9.52 1.59
N ASP A 79 6.13 9.00 0.51
CA ASP A 79 6.46 9.34 -0.88
C ASP A 79 6.34 10.85 -1.13
N THR A 80 5.46 11.54 -0.40
CA THR A 80 5.28 12.98 -0.45
C THR A 80 6.59 13.74 -0.16
N PHE A 81 7.46 13.23 0.74
CA PHE A 81 8.76 13.88 1.00
C PHE A 81 9.62 13.93 -0.26
N ALA A 82 9.74 12.81 -0.97
CA ALA A 82 10.47 12.75 -2.24
C ALA A 82 9.85 13.69 -3.28
N SER A 83 8.52 13.62 -3.41
CA SER A 83 7.78 14.40 -4.40
C SER A 83 7.86 15.91 -4.17
N VAL A 84 7.72 16.35 -2.93
CA VAL A 84 7.72 17.78 -2.56
C VAL A 84 9.12 18.35 -2.45
N LEU A 85 10.08 17.63 -1.86
CA LEU A 85 11.43 18.18 -1.62
C LEU A 85 12.36 18.00 -2.81
N MET A 86 12.26 16.88 -3.52
CA MET A 86 13.18 16.57 -4.63
C MET A 86 12.56 16.80 -6.01
N GLY A 87 11.24 16.89 -6.11
CA GLY A 87 10.55 16.91 -7.39
C GLY A 87 10.68 15.59 -8.15
N ILE A 88 11.01 14.52 -7.45
CA ILE A 88 11.11 13.17 -7.98
C ILE A 88 10.01 12.36 -7.28
N PRO A 89 9.09 11.73 -8.03
CA PRO A 89 8.03 10.94 -7.42
C PRO A 89 8.63 9.80 -6.58
N GLY A 90 8.20 9.65 -5.34
CA GLY A 90 8.58 8.55 -4.43
C GLY A 90 8.17 7.19 -5.01
N SER A 91 6.92 7.11 -5.46
CA SER A 91 6.41 6.01 -6.29
C SER A 91 5.59 6.54 -7.46
N SER A 92 5.14 5.63 -8.33
CA SER A 92 4.23 5.97 -9.43
C SER A 92 2.92 6.62 -8.95
N ALA A 93 2.53 6.41 -7.69
CA ALA A 93 1.37 6.99 -7.04
C ALA A 93 1.70 8.29 -6.29
N SER A 94 2.65 9.09 -6.78
CA SER A 94 2.90 10.44 -6.23
C SER A 94 3.26 11.46 -7.33
N GLN A 95 3.11 11.05 -8.59
CA GLN A 95 3.50 11.86 -9.75
C GLN A 95 2.69 13.14 -9.90
N ALA A 96 1.39 13.08 -9.59
CA ALA A 96 0.54 14.27 -9.64
C ALA A 96 0.94 15.28 -8.56
N THR A 97 1.29 14.81 -7.35
CA THR A 97 1.73 15.67 -6.23
C THR A 97 2.98 16.47 -6.59
N VAL A 98 3.91 15.91 -7.37
CA VAL A 98 5.12 16.61 -7.81
C VAL A 98 4.80 17.91 -8.55
N LEU A 99 3.71 17.94 -9.35
CA LEU A 99 3.37 19.08 -10.20
C LEU A 99 3.17 20.37 -9.41
N ASP A 100 2.61 20.29 -8.21
CA ASP A 100 2.34 21.46 -7.38
C ASP A 100 3.17 21.47 -6.09
N GLY A 101 3.40 20.30 -5.48
CA GLY A 101 4.20 20.18 -4.26
C GLY A 101 5.63 20.69 -4.42
N PHE A 102 6.32 20.32 -5.50
CA PHE A 102 7.69 20.75 -5.72
C PHE A 102 7.83 22.26 -6.02
N PRO A 103 6.99 22.87 -6.88
CA PRO A 103 6.97 24.33 -7.02
C PRO A 103 6.68 25.08 -5.71
N MET A 104 5.83 24.55 -4.81
CA MET A 104 5.63 25.14 -3.48
C MET A 104 6.92 25.08 -2.65
N ALA A 105 7.61 23.94 -2.65
CA ALA A 105 8.87 23.79 -1.93
C ALA A 105 9.95 24.76 -2.42
N LYS A 106 10.06 24.96 -3.74
CA LYS A 106 10.97 25.95 -4.35
C LYS A 106 10.69 27.40 -3.92
N ARG A 107 9.49 27.69 -3.44
CA ARG A 107 9.10 29.01 -2.89
C ARG A 107 9.28 29.11 -1.37
N GLY A 108 9.94 28.14 -0.75
CA GLY A 108 10.10 28.08 0.70
C GLY A 108 8.84 27.65 1.46
N GLN A 109 7.86 27.05 0.76
CA GLN A 109 6.59 26.58 1.33
C GLN A 109 6.54 25.05 1.44
N ALA A 110 7.68 24.38 1.60
CA ALA A 110 7.75 22.92 1.69
C ALA A 110 6.95 22.38 2.88
N ALA A 111 7.08 22.96 4.07
CA ALA A 111 6.32 22.58 5.25
C ALA A 111 4.81 22.79 5.09
N ARG A 112 4.38 23.85 4.37
CA ARG A 112 2.98 24.09 4.01
C ARG A 112 2.45 22.99 3.07
N ALA A 113 3.22 22.62 2.05
CA ALA A 113 2.84 21.54 1.13
C ALA A 113 2.78 20.18 1.84
N LEU A 114 3.81 19.84 2.64
CA LEU A 114 3.89 18.58 3.39
C LEU A 114 2.78 18.45 4.42
N SER A 115 2.51 19.51 5.20
CA SER A 115 1.42 19.48 6.19
C SER A 115 0.03 19.33 5.57
N ALA A 116 -0.23 19.99 4.44
CA ALA A 116 -1.47 19.79 3.70
C ALA A 116 -1.58 18.37 3.13
N ALA A 117 -0.48 17.83 2.60
CA ALA A 117 -0.41 16.47 2.11
C ALA A 117 -0.65 15.45 3.23
N PHE A 118 0.02 15.56 4.38
CA PHE A 118 -0.16 14.63 5.50
C PHE A 118 -1.57 14.66 6.06
N ALA A 119 -2.18 15.86 6.19
CA ALA A 119 -3.59 15.97 6.59
C ALA A 119 -4.53 15.32 5.56
N SER A 120 -4.26 15.52 4.27
CA SER A 120 -5.01 14.90 3.17
C SER A 120 -4.89 13.38 3.18
N SER A 121 -3.67 12.88 3.34
CA SER A 121 -3.30 11.47 3.37
C SER A 121 -3.93 10.78 4.58
N LEU A 122 -3.82 11.36 5.78
CA LEU A 122 -4.50 10.87 6.99
C LEU A 122 -6.01 10.76 6.78
N PHE A 123 -6.63 11.85 6.31
CA PHE A 123 -8.07 11.89 6.11
C PHE A 123 -8.51 10.84 5.07
N GLY A 124 -7.79 10.74 3.95
CA GLY A 124 -8.03 9.72 2.94
C GLY A 124 -7.95 8.31 3.50
N GLY A 125 -6.89 7.98 4.25
CA GLY A 125 -6.72 6.68 4.88
C GLY A 125 -7.84 6.33 5.85
N LEU A 126 -8.31 7.29 6.65
CA LEU A 126 -9.45 7.11 7.56
C LEU A 126 -10.77 6.91 6.79
N VAL A 127 -11.00 7.66 5.71
CA VAL A 127 -12.17 7.46 4.84
C VAL A 127 -12.12 6.08 4.18
N GLY A 128 -10.95 5.64 3.72
CA GLY A 128 -10.74 4.30 3.16
C GLY A 128 -11.04 3.20 4.16
N ALA A 129 -10.54 3.30 5.40
CA ALA A 129 -10.81 2.33 6.46
C ALA A 129 -12.29 2.32 6.88
N ALA A 130 -12.92 3.50 6.99
CA ALA A 130 -14.34 3.61 7.29
C ALA A 130 -15.21 2.99 6.18
N PHE A 131 -14.89 3.28 4.92
CA PHE A 131 -15.57 2.67 3.79
C PHE A 131 -15.41 1.15 3.79
N LEU A 132 -14.18 0.65 3.97
CA LEU A 132 -13.90 -0.78 3.99
C LEU A 132 -14.67 -1.49 5.11
N THR A 133 -14.77 -0.88 6.31
CA THR A 133 -15.60 -1.39 7.42
C THR A 133 -17.06 -1.54 6.99
N VAL A 134 -17.64 -0.49 6.40
CA VAL A 134 -19.04 -0.52 5.93
C VAL A 134 -19.22 -1.50 4.78
N PHE A 135 -18.26 -1.57 3.86
CA PHE A 135 -18.30 -2.46 2.72
C PHE A 135 -18.30 -3.92 3.18
N ILE A 136 -17.44 -4.29 4.12
CA ILE A 136 -17.41 -5.65 4.70
C ILE A 136 -18.75 -6.01 5.33
N LEU A 137 -19.36 -5.09 6.10
CA LEU A 137 -20.67 -5.31 6.71
C LEU A 137 -21.75 -5.64 5.67
N VAL A 138 -21.76 -4.91 4.55
CA VAL A 138 -22.78 -5.06 3.50
C VAL A 138 -22.48 -6.24 2.57
N ALA A 139 -21.21 -6.47 2.24
CA ALA A 139 -20.79 -7.47 1.27
C ALA A 139 -20.70 -8.87 1.88
N ARG A 140 -20.36 -9.02 3.16
CA ARG A 140 -20.15 -10.33 3.82
C ARG A 140 -21.30 -11.31 3.55
N PRO A 141 -22.59 -10.99 3.75
CA PRO A 141 -23.67 -11.94 3.49
C PRO A 141 -23.73 -12.40 2.04
N VAL A 142 -23.38 -11.54 1.08
CA VAL A 142 -23.39 -11.87 -0.35
C VAL A 142 -22.20 -12.76 -0.70
N VAL A 143 -21.01 -12.43 -0.20
CA VAL A 143 -19.78 -13.18 -0.45
C VAL A 143 -19.86 -14.60 0.13
N LEU A 144 -20.49 -14.76 1.30
CA LEU A 144 -20.69 -16.07 1.93
C LEU A 144 -21.71 -16.97 1.22
N LEU A 145 -22.50 -16.43 0.27
CA LEU A 145 -23.39 -17.24 -0.56
C LEU A 145 -22.66 -17.92 -1.72
N PHE A 146 -21.42 -17.51 -2.01
CA PHE A 146 -20.65 -18.04 -3.12
C PHE A 146 -20.27 -19.50 -2.88
N LYS A 147 -20.51 -20.34 -3.88
CA LYS A 147 -20.18 -21.77 -3.86
C LYS A 147 -19.09 -22.05 -4.89
N SER A 148 -18.77 -23.32 -5.09
CA SER A 148 -17.71 -23.76 -6.00
C SER A 148 -17.79 -23.16 -7.40
N PRO A 149 -18.97 -23.03 -8.07
CA PRO A 149 -19.04 -22.39 -9.39
C PRO A 149 -18.63 -20.91 -9.36
N GLU A 150 -19.12 -20.14 -8.38
CA GLU A 150 -18.79 -18.72 -8.24
C GLU A 150 -17.32 -18.53 -7.88
N LEU A 151 -16.78 -19.36 -6.98
CA LEU A 151 -15.36 -19.36 -6.62
C LEU A 151 -14.45 -19.65 -7.82
N LEU A 152 -14.86 -20.57 -8.71
CA LEU A 152 -14.15 -20.82 -9.96
C LEU A 152 -14.16 -19.57 -10.85
N MET A 153 -15.32 -18.91 -11.00
CA MET A 153 -15.43 -17.68 -11.78
C MET A 153 -14.56 -16.56 -11.20
N ILE A 154 -14.50 -16.42 -9.88
CA ILE A 154 -13.65 -15.44 -9.19
C ILE A 154 -12.17 -15.76 -9.39
N SER A 155 -11.79 -17.03 -9.36
CA SER A 155 -10.41 -17.46 -9.61
C SER A 155 -9.98 -17.12 -11.04
N ILE A 156 -10.85 -17.39 -12.03
CA ILE A 156 -10.61 -17.01 -13.44
C ILE A 156 -10.54 -15.49 -13.58
N PHE A 157 -11.46 -14.76 -12.93
CA PHE A 157 -11.46 -13.31 -12.93
C PHE A 157 -10.17 -12.74 -12.32
N GLY A 158 -9.74 -13.24 -11.16
CA GLY A 158 -8.49 -12.86 -10.51
C GLY A 158 -7.26 -13.12 -11.39
N LEU A 159 -7.19 -14.29 -12.03
CA LEU A 159 -6.11 -14.61 -12.97
C LEU A 159 -6.11 -13.65 -14.18
N SER A 160 -7.30 -13.27 -14.67
CA SER A 160 -7.41 -12.29 -15.76
C SER A 160 -6.94 -10.88 -15.36
N MET A 161 -7.10 -10.51 -14.08
CA MET A 161 -6.62 -9.22 -13.55
C MET A 161 -5.09 -9.09 -13.57
N VAL A 162 -4.34 -10.20 -13.51
CA VAL A 162 -2.88 -10.18 -13.70
C VAL A 162 -2.51 -9.66 -15.09
N GLY A 163 -3.34 -9.98 -16.10
CA GLY A 163 -3.23 -9.42 -17.44
C GLY A 163 -3.33 -7.89 -17.44
N ILE A 164 -4.31 -7.34 -16.71
CA ILE A 164 -4.53 -5.89 -16.61
C ILE A 164 -3.38 -5.20 -15.87
N LEU A 165 -2.88 -5.82 -14.80
CA LEU A 165 -1.78 -5.29 -14.00
C LEU A 165 -0.46 -5.19 -14.79
N ALA A 166 -0.27 -6.02 -15.84
CA ALA A 166 0.91 -5.98 -16.71
C ALA A 166 0.98 -4.74 -17.63
N GLY A 167 0.00 -3.83 -17.56
CA GLY A 167 0.04 -2.53 -18.22
C GLY A 167 -0.45 -2.59 -19.67
N ARG A 168 0.32 -2.05 -20.61
CA ARG A 168 -0.16 -1.81 -22.00
C ARG A 168 -0.48 -3.07 -22.79
N VAL A 169 0.14 -4.20 -22.47
CA VAL A 169 0.06 -5.43 -23.27
C VAL A 169 -0.43 -6.56 -22.37
N ALA A 170 -1.75 -6.70 -22.27
CA ALA A 170 -2.40 -7.65 -21.36
C ALA A 170 -1.95 -9.11 -21.57
N ILE A 171 -1.66 -9.50 -22.82
CA ILE A 171 -1.17 -10.85 -23.14
C ILE A 171 0.15 -11.17 -22.45
N LYS A 172 1.04 -10.18 -22.24
CA LYS A 172 2.30 -10.39 -21.49
C LYS A 172 2.02 -10.74 -20.03
N GLY A 173 0.99 -10.13 -19.43
CA GLY A 173 0.57 -10.44 -18.06
C GLY A 173 -0.05 -11.83 -17.95
N ILE A 174 -0.90 -12.22 -18.89
CA ILE A 174 -1.50 -13.57 -18.91
C ILE A 174 -0.42 -14.64 -19.11
N VAL A 175 0.53 -14.43 -20.02
CA VAL A 175 1.67 -15.34 -20.21
C VAL A 175 2.54 -15.40 -18.95
N ALA A 176 2.83 -14.26 -18.31
CA ALA A 176 3.56 -14.23 -17.05
C ALA A 176 2.81 -14.95 -15.92
N ALA A 177 1.47 -14.83 -15.85
CA ALA A 177 0.64 -15.56 -14.91
C ALA A 177 0.70 -17.08 -15.18
N GLY A 178 0.62 -17.49 -16.45
CA GLY A 178 0.79 -18.89 -16.86
C GLY A 178 2.15 -19.46 -16.48
N LEU A 179 3.24 -18.71 -16.73
CA LEU A 179 4.58 -19.08 -16.30
C LEU A 179 4.68 -19.14 -14.77
N GLY A 180 4.12 -18.15 -14.07
CA GLY A 180 4.07 -18.13 -12.60
C GLY A 180 3.34 -19.34 -12.02
N MET A 181 2.23 -19.77 -12.63
CA MET A 181 1.52 -20.99 -12.23
C MET A 181 2.37 -22.24 -12.48
N LEU A 182 3.01 -22.36 -13.66
CA LEU A 182 3.92 -23.48 -13.95
C LEU A 182 5.06 -23.54 -12.94
N ILE A 183 5.69 -22.41 -12.65
CA ILE A 183 6.75 -22.29 -11.65
C ILE A 183 6.22 -22.62 -10.25
N GLY A 184 5.01 -22.19 -9.91
CA GLY A 184 4.35 -22.47 -8.64
C GLY A 184 3.96 -23.94 -8.45
N THR A 185 3.93 -24.74 -9.52
CA THR A 185 3.77 -26.20 -9.40
C THR A 185 5.06 -26.94 -9.05
N ILE A 186 6.22 -26.29 -9.04
CA ILE A 186 7.49 -26.93 -8.66
C ILE A 186 7.47 -27.23 -7.15
N GLY A 187 7.69 -28.50 -6.79
CA GLY A 187 7.77 -28.95 -5.40
C GLY A 187 6.76 -30.04 -5.05
N GLU A 188 6.58 -30.29 -3.75
CA GLU A 188 5.59 -31.24 -3.25
C GLU A 188 4.16 -30.72 -3.43
N GLY A 189 3.29 -31.57 -3.96
CA GLY A 189 1.87 -31.29 -4.12
C GLY A 189 1.14 -31.21 -2.77
N PRO A 190 0.27 -30.20 -2.55
CA PRO A 190 -0.34 -29.96 -1.23
C PRO A 190 -1.35 -31.05 -0.78
N PHE A 191 -1.81 -31.91 -1.69
CA PHE A 191 -2.85 -32.91 -1.39
C PHE A 191 -2.31 -34.32 -1.12
N ASN A 192 -1.29 -34.74 -1.87
CA ASN A 192 -0.77 -36.11 -1.85
C ASN A 192 0.75 -36.18 -1.66
N GLY A 193 1.43 -35.04 -1.51
CA GLY A 193 2.89 -34.98 -1.38
C GLY A 193 3.64 -35.42 -2.64
N GLU A 194 2.96 -35.57 -3.77
CA GLU A 194 3.61 -35.97 -5.02
C GLU A 194 4.53 -34.86 -5.51
N LEU A 195 5.77 -35.23 -5.83
CA LEU A 195 6.74 -34.32 -6.43
C LEU A 195 6.29 -33.92 -7.83
N ARG A 196 6.20 -32.61 -8.06
CA ARG A 196 5.85 -32.01 -9.34
C ARG A 196 7.03 -31.18 -9.82
N MET A 197 7.56 -31.52 -10.99
CA MET A 197 8.74 -30.83 -11.58
C MET A 197 9.94 -30.74 -10.62
N SER A 198 10.02 -31.67 -9.65
CA SER A 198 11.08 -31.80 -8.66
C SER A 198 11.47 -33.28 -8.52
N SER A 199 12.68 -33.54 -8.03
CA SER A 199 13.20 -34.90 -7.77
C SER A 199 13.99 -34.87 -6.47
N TYR A 200 14.05 -35.99 -5.76
CA TYR A 200 14.93 -36.17 -4.60
C TYR A 200 16.42 -36.03 -4.95
N ASP A 201 16.80 -36.19 -6.22
CA ASP A 201 18.16 -35.91 -6.71
C ASP A 201 18.51 -34.41 -6.64
N PHE A 202 17.49 -33.55 -6.67
CA PHE A 202 17.60 -32.09 -6.56
C PHE A 202 16.74 -31.58 -5.40
N PRO A 203 17.12 -31.87 -4.14
CA PRO A 203 16.27 -31.66 -2.97
C PRO A 203 15.90 -30.19 -2.74
N TYR A 204 16.67 -29.25 -3.29
CA TYR A 204 16.38 -27.82 -3.22
C TYR A 204 15.07 -27.41 -3.90
N LEU A 205 14.56 -28.24 -4.83
CA LEU A 205 13.29 -28.00 -5.53
C LEU A 205 12.12 -28.74 -4.89
N THR A 206 12.37 -29.60 -3.89
CA THR A 206 11.33 -30.36 -3.20
C THR A 206 10.38 -29.43 -2.43
N ASP A 207 10.92 -28.42 -1.74
CA ASP A 207 10.15 -27.38 -1.06
C ASP A 207 9.57 -26.32 -2.03
N GLY A 208 9.79 -26.48 -3.34
CA GLY A 208 9.44 -25.49 -4.34
C GLY A 208 10.24 -24.18 -4.25
N LEU A 209 9.84 -23.19 -5.04
CA LEU A 209 10.46 -21.87 -5.00
C LEU A 209 9.81 -21.02 -3.92
N LYS A 210 10.59 -20.70 -2.88
CA LYS A 210 10.11 -19.90 -1.76
C LYS A 210 9.70 -18.51 -2.21
N LEU A 211 8.48 -18.11 -1.86
CA LEU A 211 7.90 -16.81 -2.21
C LEU A 211 8.83 -15.65 -1.81
N VAL A 212 9.49 -15.75 -0.65
CA VAL A 212 10.49 -14.79 -0.16
C VAL A 212 11.58 -14.54 -1.21
N ILE A 213 12.15 -15.61 -1.78
CA ILE A 213 13.26 -15.53 -2.76
C ILE A 213 12.76 -14.88 -4.06
N VAL A 214 11.58 -15.30 -4.54
CA VAL A 214 10.99 -14.77 -5.77
C VAL A 214 10.64 -13.29 -5.60
N GLY A 215 10.02 -12.92 -4.49
CA GLY A 215 9.64 -11.54 -4.17
C GLY A 215 10.85 -10.62 -4.10
N LEU A 216 11.88 -11.01 -3.36
CA LEU A 216 13.13 -10.25 -3.28
C LEU A 216 13.82 -10.12 -4.64
N GLY A 217 13.98 -11.23 -5.37
CA GLY A 217 14.71 -11.27 -6.63
C GLY A 217 14.05 -10.48 -7.75
N ILE A 218 12.72 -10.45 -7.80
CA ILE A 218 11.96 -9.76 -8.87
C ILE A 218 11.61 -8.32 -8.51
N PHE A 219 11.34 -8.00 -7.23
CA PHE A 219 10.83 -6.69 -6.84
C PHE A 219 11.79 -5.85 -6.00
N ALA A 220 12.49 -6.44 -5.02
CA ALA A 220 13.38 -5.65 -4.15
C ALA A 220 14.73 -5.38 -4.82
N VAL A 221 15.41 -6.42 -5.29
CA VAL A 221 16.77 -6.33 -5.85
C VAL A 221 16.84 -5.40 -7.07
N PRO A 222 15.94 -5.49 -8.07
CA PRO A 222 16.02 -4.62 -9.24
C PRO A 222 15.83 -3.14 -8.91
N GLU A 223 14.96 -2.81 -7.95
CA GLU A 223 14.74 -1.42 -7.52
C GLU A 223 15.96 -0.86 -6.78
N ILE A 224 16.58 -1.65 -5.91
CA ILE A 224 17.82 -1.26 -5.22
C ILE A 224 18.95 -1.04 -6.24
N VAL A 225 19.11 -1.93 -7.22
CA VAL A 225 20.12 -1.79 -8.28
C VAL A 225 19.83 -0.57 -9.18
N ALA A 226 18.56 -0.33 -9.51
CA ALA A 226 18.17 0.83 -10.31
C ALA A 226 18.46 2.15 -9.59
N LEU A 227 18.23 2.19 -8.27
CA LEU A 227 18.58 3.32 -7.41
C LEU A 227 20.08 3.53 -7.31
N LEU A 228 20.85 2.45 -7.11
CA LEU A 228 22.32 2.50 -7.12
C LEU A 228 22.87 3.04 -8.43
N ARG A 229 22.31 2.63 -9.57
CA ARG A 229 22.76 3.09 -10.90
C ARG A 229 22.52 4.58 -11.13
N LYS A 230 21.51 5.17 -10.50
CA LYS A 230 21.24 6.60 -10.63
C LYS A 230 22.32 7.45 -9.93
N ASP A 231 22.98 6.91 -8.90
CA ASP A 231 24.13 7.46 -8.13
C ASP A 231 24.22 9.00 -8.08
N ARG A 232 23.10 9.66 -7.75
CA ARG A 232 23.09 11.11 -7.53
C ARG A 232 22.91 11.34 -6.04
N ALA A 233 23.75 12.20 -5.48
CA ALA A 233 23.35 12.95 -4.30
C ALA A 233 22.05 13.65 -4.67
N ILE A 234 20.99 13.33 -3.94
CA ILE A 234 19.74 14.06 -4.05
C ILE A 234 20.08 15.52 -3.72
N SER A 235 19.69 16.42 -4.63
CA SER A 235 20.11 17.84 -4.78
C SER A 235 20.08 18.68 -3.49
N ASP A 236 20.52 19.95 -3.56
CA ASP A 236 20.19 20.99 -2.55
C ASP A 236 18.67 20.98 -2.28
N THR A 237 18.26 20.19 -1.27
CA THR A 237 16.87 20.10 -0.88
C THR A 237 16.46 21.45 -0.34
N PRO A 238 15.39 22.07 -0.86
CA PRO A 238 14.85 23.28 -0.25
C PRO A 238 14.60 23.00 1.23
N ALA A 239 15.06 23.92 2.08
CA ALA A 239 14.79 23.81 3.51
C ALA A 239 13.28 23.67 3.74
N LEU A 240 12.89 22.85 4.72
CA LEU A 240 11.47 22.63 5.07
C LEU A 240 10.70 23.96 5.23
N GLY A 241 11.36 25.01 5.72
CA GLY A 241 10.75 26.32 5.91
C GLY A 241 9.65 26.29 6.98
N GLY A 242 8.79 27.31 6.98
CA GLY A 242 7.64 27.42 7.88
C GLY A 242 6.30 27.09 7.19
N GLY A 243 5.19 27.20 7.93
CA GLY A 243 3.85 27.06 7.37
C GLY A 243 3.14 25.74 7.63
N TRP A 244 3.58 24.94 8.61
CA TRP A 244 2.87 23.71 9.03
C TRP A 244 1.39 23.97 9.37
N LEU A 245 1.12 25.02 10.13
CA LEU A 245 -0.26 25.40 10.46
C LEU A 245 -1.03 25.88 9.23
N ASP A 246 -0.35 26.52 8.27
CA ASP A 246 -0.99 27.05 7.07
C ASP A 246 -1.40 25.93 6.12
N GLY A 247 -0.60 24.86 6.00
CA GLY A 247 -1.01 23.70 5.19
C GLY A 247 -2.17 22.93 5.80
N ILE A 248 -2.24 22.81 7.13
CA ILE A 248 -3.42 22.25 7.80
C ILE A 248 -4.66 23.13 7.55
N LYS A 249 -4.52 24.47 7.63
CA LYS A 249 -5.60 25.41 7.30
C LYS A 249 -6.03 25.28 5.84
N ASP A 250 -5.08 25.12 4.92
CA ASP A 250 -5.39 24.95 3.50
C ASP A 250 -6.15 23.65 3.25
N TRP A 251 -5.73 22.55 3.89
CA TRP A 251 -6.48 21.31 3.83
C TRP A 251 -7.89 21.50 4.37
N TRP A 252 -8.05 22.15 5.52
CA TRP A 252 -9.37 22.42 6.11
C TRP A 252 -10.26 23.26 5.18
N ALA A 253 -9.70 24.27 4.51
CA ALA A 253 -10.39 25.07 3.51
C ALA A 253 -10.83 24.24 2.29
N ASN A 254 -10.10 23.17 1.98
CA ASN A 254 -10.35 22.26 0.87
C ASN A 254 -10.90 20.88 1.29
N LYS A 255 -11.45 20.76 2.51
CA LYS A 255 -11.93 19.46 3.06
C LYS A 255 -12.98 18.75 2.18
N TRP A 256 -13.79 19.52 1.46
CA TRP A 256 -14.78 18.95 0.52
C TRP A 256 -14.14 18.38 -0.74
N LEU A 257 -13.06 19.00 -1.23
CA LEU A 257 -12.25 18.42 -2.30
C LEU A 257 -11.57 17.14 -1.80
N SER A 258 -10.98 17.18 -0.61
CA SER A 258 -10.37 16.01 0.03
C SER A 258 -11.37 14.85 0.17
N MET A 259 -12.61 15.11 0.61
CA MET A 259 -13.67 14.09 0.66
C MET A 259 -14.03 13.52 -0.71
N ARG A 260 -14.26 14.38 -1.73
CA ARG A 260 -14.58 13.91 -3.09
C ARG A 260 -13.45 13.06 -3.68
N CYS A 261 -12.21 13.50 -3.51
CA CYS A 261 -11.04 12.77 -3.97
C CYS A 261 -10.81 11.48 -3.17
N SER A 262 -11.11 11.45 -1.87
CA SER A 262 -11.06 10.21 -1.07
C SER A 262 -12.08 9.19 -1.58
N ILE A 263 -13.31 9.63 -1.89
CA ILE A 263 -14.34 8.77 -2.49
C ILE A 263 -13.88 8.24 -3.85
N ILE A 264 -13.30 9.09 -4.71
CA ILE A 264 -12.70 8.65 -5.99
C ILE A 264 -11.63 7.59 -5.74
N GLY A 265 -10.74 7.84 -4.78
CA GLY A 265 -9.67 6.92 -4.40
C GLY A 265 -10.19 5.56 -3.98
N VAL A 266 -11.19 5.53 -3.10
CA VAL A 266 -11.86 4.29 -2.70
C VAL A 266 -12.48 3.57 -3.89
N ILE A 267 -13.31 4.25 -4.69
CA ILE A 267 -14.04 3.64 -5.81
C ILE A 267 -13.07 3.03 -6.82
N VAL A 268 -12.03 3.78 -7.19
CA VAL A 268 -11.03 3.28 -8.14
C VAL A 268 -10.18 2.17 -7.50
N GLY A 269 -9.89 2.27 -6.20
CA GLY A 269 -9.16 1.23 -5.46
C GLY A 269 -9.89 -0.11 -5.40
N VAL A 270 -11.23 -0.11 -5.37
CA VAL A 270 -12.03 -1.35 -5.43
C VAL A 270 -11.86 -2.08 -6.77
N ILE A 271 -11.50 -1.36 -7.84
CA ILE A 271 -11.29 -1.95 -9.17
C ILE A 271 -9.91 -2.63 -9.20
N PRO A 272 -9.84 -3.97 -9.34
CA PRO A 272 -8.57 -4.66 -9.28
C PRO A 272 -7.63 -4.26 -10.43
N GLY A 273 -6.34 -4.21 -10.14
CA GLY A 273 -5.31 -3.88 -11.12
C GLY A 273 -5.17 -2.39 -11.44
N LEU A 274 -6.10 -1.53 -11.00
CA LEU A 274 -5.94 -0.09 -11.08
C LEU A 274 -5.04 0.40 -9.93
N GLY A 275 -3.77 0.67 -10.25
CA GLY A 275 -2.79 1.17 -9.31
C GLY A 275 -3.00 2.63 -8.90
N GLY A 276 -2.27 3.08 -7.85
CA GLY A 276 -2.37 4.45 -7.34
C GLY A 276 -2.02 5.53 -8.36
N SER A 277 -1.18 5.23 -9.34
CA SER A 277 -0.82 6.18 -10.41
C SER A 277 -2.03 6.66 -11.23
N VAL A 278 -3.00 5.78 -11.50
CA VAL A 278 -4.21 6.17 -12.25
C VAL A 278 -5.10 7.05 -11.38
N VAL A 279 -5.24 6.70 -10.11
CA VAL A 279 -6.05 7.42 -9.12
C VAL A 279 -5.59 8.86 -8.94
N ASP A 280 -4.29 9.06 -8.77
CA ASP A 280 -3.68 10.38 -8.60
C ASP A 280 -4.01 11.35 -9.72
N TRP A 281 -3.88 10.89 -10.97
CA TRP A 281 -4.16 11.71 -12.14
C TRP A 281 -5.65 12.00 -12.30
N ILE A 282 -6.53 11.04 -11.97
CA ILE A 282 -7.98 11.27 -11.93
C ILE A 282 -8.32 12.33 -10.88
N ALA A 283 -7.76 12.21 -9.67
CA ALA A 283 -8.02 13.14 -8.58
C ALA A 283 -7.48 14.55 -8.88
N TYR A 284 -6.27 14.65 -9.45
CA TYR A 284 -5.71 15.91 -9.92
C TYR A 284 -6.58 16.54 -11.03
N GLY A 285 -7.00 15.74 -12.02
CA GLY A 285 -7.93 16.19 -13.07
C GLY A 285 -9.27 16.66 -12.51
N HIS A 286 -9.80 15.98 -11.48
CA HIS A 286 -11.01 16.39 -10.76
C HIS A 286 -10.79 17.73 -10.06
N ALA A 287 -9.64 17.93 -9.40
CA ALA A 287 -9.29 19.19 -8.75
C ALA A 287 -9.27 20.36 -9.75
N VAL A 288 -8.61 20.18 -10.89
CA VAL A 288 -8.55 21.20 -11.97
C VAL A 288 -9.94 21.54 -12.50
N GLN A 289 -10.83 20.56 -12.64
CA GLN A 289 -12.19 20.79 -13.12
C GLN A 289 -13.11 21.41 -12.07
N SER A 290 -12.83 21.18 -10.78
CA SER A 290 -13.66 21.65 -9.66
C SER A 290 -13.53 23.15 -9.36
N THR A 291 -12.59 23.84 -10.00
CA THR A 291 -12.33 25.27 -9.76
C THR A 291 -12.42 26.10 -11.03
N PRO A 292 -12.99 27.32 -10.96
CA PRO A 292 -13.03 28.24 -12.08
C PRO A 292 -11.63 28.79 -12.42
N ASP A 293 -10.81 29.09 -11.42
CA ASP A 293 -9.41 29.51 -11.62
C ASP A 293 -8.48 28.30 -11.66
N LYS A 294 -7.79 28.14 -12.79
CA LYS A 294 -6.87 27.05 -13.10
C LYS A 294 -5.43 27.53 -13.29
N SER A 295 -5.18 28.82 -13.13
CA SER A 295 -3.93 29.48 -13.55
C SER A 295 -2.70 29.07 -12.72
N ASN A 296 -2.92 28.55 -11.51
CA ASN A 296 -1.89 28.18 -10.55
C ASN A 296 -1.52 26.68 -10.53
N PHE A 297 -2.28 25.79 -11.19
CA PHE A 297 -1.92 24.37 -11.27
C PHE A 297 -0.61 24.17 -12.03
N GLY A 298 0.21 23.24 -11.57
CA GLY A 298 1.59 23.05 -12.03
C GLY A 298 2.56 24.17 -11.59
N LYS A 299 2.07 25.15 -10.82
CA LYS A 299 2.84 26.26 -10.27
C LYS A 299 2.71 26.30 -8.75
N GLY A 300 2.29 25.25 -8.07
CA GLY A 300 2.15 25.23 -6.61
C GLY A 300 0.78 25.63 -6.11
N GLU A 301 -0.25 25.12 -6.78
CA GLU A 301 -1.63 25.14 -6.31
C GLU A 301 -1.84 24.07 -5.23
N ILE A 302 -2.31 24.47 -4.05
CA ILE A 302 -2.47 23.56 -2.91
C ILE A 302 -3.53 22.47 -3.17
N ARG A 303 -4.54 22.76 -4.01
CA ARG A 303 -5.52 21.77 -4.45
C ARG A 303 -4.89 20.64 -5.27
N GLY A 304 -3.81 20.93 -5.99
CA GLY A 304 -3.02 19.94 -6.73
C GLY A 304 -2.20 19.01 -5.84
N VAL A 305 -2.07 19.32 -4.54
CA VAL A 305 -1.49 18.43 -3.52
C VAL A 305 -2.60 17.73 -2.74
N VAL A 306 -3.61 18.47 -2.27
CA VAL A 306 -4.70 17.91 -1.44
C VAL A 306 -5.47 16.80 -2.15
N ALA A 307 -5.77 16.97 -3.44
CA ALA A 307 -6.55 16.01 -4.21
C ALA A 307 -5.86 14.64 -4.39
N PRO A 308 -4.65 14.55 -4.99
CA PRO A 308 -3.97 13.27 -5.18
C PRO A 308 -3.68 12.60 -3.83
N GLU A 309 -3.16 13.33 -2.83
CA GLU A 309 -2.80 12.75 -1.52
C GLU A 309 -4.01 12.18 -0.77
N SER A 310 -5.18 12.82 -0.87
CA SER A 310 -6.42 12.26 -0.30
C SER A 310 -6.85 10.98 -1.00
N SER A 311 -6.81 10.98 -2.34
CA SER A 311 -7.26 9.84 -3.14
C SER A 311 -6.32 8.64 -3.03
N ASN A 312 -5.01 8.88 -2.98
CA ASN A 312 -3.99 7.85 -2.96
C ASN A 312 -4.11 7.01 -1.69
N ASN A 313 -4.22 7.67 -0.54
CA ASN A 313 -4.29 6.96 0.72
C ASN A 313 -5.68 6.34 0.98
N ALA A 314 -6.75 6.95 0.47
CA ALA A 314 -8.08 6.34 0.48
C ALA A 314 -8.16 5.08 -0.41
N LYS A 315 -7.38 5.05 -1.51
CA LYS A 315 -7.26 3.88 -2.39
C LYS A 315 -6.67 2.67 -1.69
N GLU A 316 -5.85 2.81 -0.64
CA GLU A 316 -5.36 1.64 0.11
C GLU A 316 -6.51 0.89 0.80
N GLY A 317 -7.46 1.62 1.41
CA GLY A 317 -8.69 1.01 1.94
C GLY A 317 -9.58 0.41 0.85
N GLY A 318 -9.70 1.07 -0.30
CA GLY A 318 -10.41 0.55 -1.46
C GLY A 318 -9.77 -0.72 -2.05
N GLY A 319 -8.46 -0.75 -2.16
CA GLY A 319 -7.66 -1.86 -2.70
C GLY A 319 -7.71 -3.11 -1.83
N LEU A 320 -7.92 -2.95 -0.53
CA LEU A 320 -8.15 -4.07 0.38
C LEU A 320 -9.52 -4.74 0.19
N VAL A 321 -10.50 -4.07 -0.42
CA VAL A 321 -11.82 -4.66 -0.69
C VAL A 321 -11.71 -5.92 -1.55
N PRO A 322 -11.22 -5.87 -2.81
CA PRO A 322 -11.11 -7.09 -3.61
C PRO A 322 -10.07 -8.07 -3.04
N THR A 323 -9.04 -7.54 -2.38
CA THR A 323 -7.93 -8.32 -1.82
C THR A 323 -8.43 -9.24 -0.71
N LEU A 324 -9.18 -8.70 0.26
CA LEU A 324 -9.64 -9.47 1.42
C LEU A 324 -10.88 -10.32 1.12
N LEU A 325 -11.84 -9.79 0.34
CA LEU A 325 -13.13 -10.47 0.14
C LEU A 325 -13.07 -11.54 -0.94
N PHE A 326 -12.24 -11.34 -1.97
CA PHE A 326 -12.19 -12.23 -3.14
C PHE A 326 -10.83 -12.87 -3.38
N GLY A 327 -9.81 -12.50 -2.59
CA GLY A 327 -8.44 -12.95 -2.83
C GLY A 327 -7.84 -12.40 -4.12
N ILE A 328 -8.38 -11.30 -4.64
CA ILE A 328 -7.92 -10.67 -5.89
C ILE A 328 -7.15 -9.41 -5.55
N PRO A 329 -5.88 -9.29 -5.95
CA PRO A 329 -5.07 -8.13 -5.58
C PRO A 329 -5.62 -6.83 -6.17
N GLY A 330 -5.93 -5.86 -5.31
CA GLY A 330 -6.32 -4.51 -5.74
C GLY A 330 -5.21 -3.76 -6.48
N SER A 331 -3.95 -4.00 -6.10
CA SER A 331 -2.74 -3.46 -6.75
C SER A 331 -1.60 -4.47 -6.70
N GLY A 332 -0.50 -4.20 -7.41
CA GLY A 332 0.69 -5.06 -7.38
C GLY A 332 1.26 -5.28 -5.97
N SER A 333 1.19 -4.27 -5.09
CA SER A 333 1.56 -4.42 -3.68
C SER A 333 0.65 -5.40 -2.94
N MET A 334 -0.65 -5.39 -3.23
CA MET A 334 -1.62 -6.29 -2.63
C MET A 334 -1.42 -7.75 -3.09
N ALA A 335 -0.82 -7.98 -4.26
CA ALA A 335 -0.44 -9.34 -4.67
C ALA A 335 0.67 -9.90 -3.75
N ILE A 336 1.65 -9.07 -3.37
CA ILE A 336 2.67 -9.45 -2.40
C ILE A 336 2.06 -9.59 -1.01
N PHE A 337 1.12 -8.72 -0.63
CA PHE A 337 0.40 -8.82 0.64
C PHE A 337 -0.34 -10.16 0.79
N ILE A 338 -1.07 -10.60 -0.24
CA ILE A 338 -1.74 -11.92 -0.24
C ILE A 338 -0.72 -13.05 -0.04
N GLY A 339 0.40 -13.00 -0.77
CA GLY A 339 1.45 -14.00 -0.63
C GLY A 339 2.12 -13.97 0.76
N ALA A 340 2.35 -12.79 1.32
CA ALA A 340 2.89 -12.62 2.67
C ALA A 340 1.93 -13.16 3.75
N LEU A 341 0.62 -12.98 3.55
CA LEU A 341 -0.39 -13.54 4.44
C LEU A 341 -0.36 -15.07 4.42
N ALA A 342 -0.19 -15.68 3.25
CA ALA A 342 -0.05 -17.12 3.12
C ALA A 342 1.21 -17.66 3.86
N LEU A 343 2.29 -16.87 3.97
CA LEU A 343 3.49 -17.26 4.72
C LEU A 343 3.28 -17.28 6.25
N LEU A 344 2.26 -16.61 6.77
CA LEU A 344 1.94 -16.63 8.21
C LEU A 344 1.36 -17.98 8.68
N GLY A 345 1.01 -18.88 7.75
CA GLY A 345 0.83 -20.32 8.03
C GLY A 345 -0.35 -20.70 8.93
N SER A 346 -1.22 -19.76 9.27
CA SER A 346 -2.25 -19.91 10.33
C SER A 346 -3.67 -20.14 9.81
N GLY A 347 -3.85 -20.57 8.55
CA GLY A 347 -5.18 -20.73 7.95
C GLY A 347 -5.92 -19.41 7.71
N ILE A 348 -5.17 -18.30 7.60
CA ILE A 348 -5.71 -16.99 7.22
C ILE A 348 -5.57 -16.86 5.71
N ASP A 349 -6.51 -17.45 4.99
CA ASP A 349 -6.61 -17.32 3.54
C ASP A 349 -7.55 -16.18 3.18
N VAL A 350 -7.11 -15.29 2.29
CA VAL A 350 -7.98 -14.25 1.72
C VAL A 350 -9.14 -14.87 0.93
N GLY A 351 -10.25 -14.15 0.85
CA GLY A 351 -11.45 -14.60 0.17
C GLY A 351 -12.62 -14.82 1.15
N PRO A 352 -13.65 -15.57 0.73
CA PRO A 352 -14.84 -15.80 1.56
C PRO A 352 -14.53 -16.48 2.90
N SER A 353 -13.53 -17.37 2.94
CA SER A 353 -13.08 -18.06 4.17
C SER A 353 -12.58 -17.09 5.24
N LEU A 354 -11.96 -15.96 4.85
CA LEU A 354 -11.52 -14.92 5.77
C LEU A 354 -12.70 -14.30 6.52
N LEU A 355 -13.79 -14.04 5.80
CA LEU A 355 -15.00 -13.40 6.34
C LEU A 355 -15.87 -14.36 7.16
N GLU A 356 -15.74 -15.66 6.88
CA GLU A 356 -16.43 -16.73 7.59
C GLU A 356 -15.73 -17.06 8.91
N ASN A 357 -14.42 -17.35 8.84
CA ASN A 357 -13.68 -17.96 9.95
C ASN A 357 -12.80 -16.96 10.72
N ASN A 358 -12.41 -15.84 10.10
CA ASN A 358 -11.36 -14.93 10.60
C ASN A 358 -11.82 -13.45 10.51
N LEU A 359 -13.07 -13.20 10.91
CA LEU A 359 -13.68 -11.87 10.80
C LEU A 359 -13.01 -10.83 11.73
N ASP A 360 -12.49 -11.28 12.86
CA ASP A 360 -11.65 -10.51 13.79
C ASP A 360 -10.34 -10.05 13.13
N PHE A 361 -9.64 -10.93 12.41
CA PHE A 361 -8.45 -10.56 11.62
C PHE A 361 -8.80 -9.61 10.48
N THR A 362 -9.93 -9.83 9.82
CA THR A 362 -10.45 -8.93 8.78
C THR A 362 -10.60 -7.51 9.33
N TYR A 363 -11.33 -7.34 10.44
CA TYR A 363 -11.48 -6.02 11.06
C TYR A 363 -10.17 -5.49 11.64
N SER A 364 -9.28 -6.37 12.10
CA SER A 364 -7.95 -5.97 12.55
C SER A 364 -7.16 -5.31 11.43
N ILE A 365 -7.16 -5.87 10.22
CA ILE A 365 -6.50 -5.26 9.05
C ILE A 365 -7.05 -3.85 8.78
N VAL A 366 -8.38 -3.68 8.81
CA VAL A 366 -9.02 -2.38 8.55
C VAL A 366 -8.62 -1.33 9.58
N TRP A 367 -8.64 -1.68 10.85
CA TRP A 367 -8.34 -0.71 11.92
C TRP A 367 -6.85 -0.52 12.16
N LEU A 368 -6.01 -1.52 11.87
CA LEU A 368 -4.56 -1.33 11.76
C LEU A 368 -4.23 -0.35 10.64
N LEU A 369 -4.93 -0.37 9.49
CA LEU A 369 -4.76 0.61 8.42
C LEU A 369 -5.10 2.03 8.91
N ALA A 370 -6.21 2.19 9.63
CA ALA A 370 -6.60 3.48 10.21
C ALA A 370 -5.56 3.98 11.22
N LEU A 371 -5.13 3.12 12.15
CA LEU A 371 -4.14 3.47 13.17
C LEU A 371 -2.75 3.73 12.58
N ALA A 372 -2.32 2.94 11.61
CA ALA A 372 -1.07 3.15 10.88
C ALA A 372 -1.03 4.53 10.25
N ASN A 373 -2.14 4.97 9.64
CA ASN A 373 -2.24 6.30 9.06
C ASN A 373 -2.14 7.41 10.12
N VAL A 374 -2.79 7.25 11.27
CA VAL A 374 -2.69 8.19 12.39
C VAL A 374 -1.25 8.27 12.90
N VAL A 375 -0.66 7.11 13.24
CA VAL A 375 0.69 6.99 13.79
C VAL A 375 1.73 7.49 12.77
N GLY A 376 1.61 7.08 11.51
CA GLY A 376 2.45 7.51 10.41
C GLY A 376 2.42 9.01 10.19
N THR A 377 1.23 9.61 10.15
CA THR A 377 1.08 11.06 10.01
C THR A 377 1.74 11.81 11.17
N VAL A 378 1.52 11.35 12.40
CA VAL A 378 2.16 11.93 13.59
C VAL A 378 3.68 11.82 13.48
N MET A 379 4.21 10.66 13.10
CA MET A 379 5.65 10.47 12.93
C MET A 379 6.22 11.28 11.77
N CYS A 380 5.51 11.42 10.64
CA CYS A 380 5.90 12.30 9.54
C CYS A 380 6.04 13.76 9.99
N ILE A 381 5.14 14.26 10.84
CA ILE A 381 5.20 15.62 11.37
C ILE A 381 6.38 15.75 12.35
N LEU A 382 6.45 14.86 13.35
CA LEU A 382 7.46 14.91 14.42
C LEU A 382 8.88 14.69 13.91
N LEU A 383 9.05 13.77 12.96
CA LEU A 383 10.34 13.38 12.39
C LEU A 383 10.62 14.07 11.04
N SER A 384 9.80 15.05 10.64
CA SER A 384 9.92 15.72 9.34
C SER A 384 11.32 16.22 9.04
N GLY A 385 12.00 16.82 10.03
CA GLY A 385 13.38 17.29 9.90
C GLY A 385 14.39 16.16 9.68
N GLN A 386 14.21 15.03 10.33
CA GLN A 386 15.05 13.84 10.22
C GLN A 386 14.81 13.13 8.89
N ILE A 387 13.54 12.98 8.50
CA ILE A 387 13.14 12.37 7.22
C ILE A 387 13.63 13.25 6.05
N ALA A 388 13.51 14.57 6.13
CA ALA A 388 14.06 15.48 5.13
C ALA A 388 15.60 15.49 5.09
N ARG A 389 16.29 15.02 6.15
CA ARG A 389 17.73 14.77 6.09
C ARG A 389 18.04 13.41 5.46
N LEU A 390 17.18 12.42 5.67
CA LEU A 390 17.30 11.10 5.05
C LEU A 390 17.29 11.20 3.52
N THR A 391 16.49 12.12 2.97
CA THR A 391 16.49 12.40 1.53
C THR A 391 17.84 12.91 1.02
N ASN A 392 18.74 13.42 1.86
CA ASN A 392 20.06 13.92 1.43
C ASN A 392 21.16 12.85 1.50
N ILE A 393 20.86 11.69 2.09
CA ILE A 393 21.81 10.59 2.18
C ILE A 393 21.90 9.91 0.83
N ARG A 394 23.15 9.68 0.35
CA ARG A 394 23.38 8.92 -0.87
C ARG A 394 22.90 7.49 -0.68
N PHE A 395 22.00 7.04 -1.54
CA PHE A 395 21.43 5.69 -1.48
C PHE A 395 22.50 4.59 -1.51
N ALA A 396 23.65 4.84 -2.15
CA ALA A 396 24.81 3.95 -2.16
C ALA A 396 25.33 3.56 -0.76
N LEU A 397 25.12 4.40 0.26
CA LEU A 397 25.50 4.08 1.63
C LEU A 397 24.50 3.15 2.33
N LEU A 398 23.24 3.14 1.88
CA LEU A 398 22.16 2.36 2.49
C LEU A 398 21.98 1.01 1.82
N ALA A 399 22.24 0.91 0.52
CA ALA A 399 22.04 -0.31 -0.24
C ALA A 399 22.73 -1.56 0.36
N PRO A 400 23.98 -1.51 0.90
CA PRO A 400 24.60 -2.68 1.51
C PRO A 400 23.81 -3.23 2.70
N PHE A 401 23.22 -2.35 3.52
CA PHE A 401 22.38 -2.77 4.65
C PHE A 401 21.07 -3.38 4.18
N ILE A 402 20.46 -2.83 3.13
CA ILE A 402 19.23 -3.37 2.54
C ILE A 402 19.47 -4.74 1.90
N PHE A 403 20.64 -4.99 1.31
CA PHE A 403 21.01 -6.31 0.78
C PHE A 403 21.39 -7.33 1.85
N MET A 404 21.82 -6.87 3.03
CA MET A 404 22.15 -7.74 4.16
C MET A 404 20.90 -8.24 4.89
N ILE A 405 19.85 -7.40 4.92
CA ILE A 405 18.49 -7.74 5.31
C ILE A 405 17.90 -8.72 4.30
#